data_AF-A0AAU6ED57-F1
#
_entry.id   AF-A0AAU6ED57-F1
#
_cell.length_a   1.000
_cell.length_b   1.000
_cell.length_c   1.000
_cell.angle_alpha   90.00
_cell.angle_beta   90.00
_cell.angle_gamma   90.00
#
_symmetry.space_group_name_H-M   'P 1'
#
loop_
_entity.id
_entity.type
_entity.pdbx_description
1 polymer ?
#
loop_
_entity_poly.entity_id
_entity_poly.type
_entity_poly.pdbx_seq_one_letter_code
_entity_poly.pdbx_strand_id
1 'polypeptide(L)' 'MPATCLAPSVGAAPAQADTLRNVYHYDRDCHRVGNLGIQSGWWTSYTCVPQYDKWFFYP' A
#
# COMPACT_ATOMS: atom_id res chain seq x y z
N MET A 1 12.97 -36.70 0.22
CA MET A 1 13.59 -35.36 0.30
C MET A 1 12.44 -34.36 0.34
N PRO A 2 12.16 -33.68 1.47
CA PRO A 2 11.05 -32.72 1.52
C PRO A 2 11.44 -31.47 0.74
N ALA A 3 10.68 -31.16 -0.31
CA ALA A 3 10.83 -29.94 -1.07
C ALA A 3 10.15 -28.79 -0.32
N THR A 4 10.96 -28.01 0.38
CA THR A 4 10.59 -26.71 0.93
C THR A 4 10.32 -25.76 -0.25
N CYS A 5 9.05 -25.46 -0.51
CA CYS A 5 8.69 -24.24 -1.22
C CYS A 5 8.00 -23.31 -0.22
N LEU A 6 8.82 -22.57 0.52
CA LEU A 6 8.40 -21.36 1.22
C LEU A 6 7.82 -20.43 0.14
N ALA A 7 6.53 -20.15 0.21
CA ALA A 7 5.92 -19.09 -0.58
C ALA A 7 6.19 -17.77 0.17
N PRO A 8 7.14 -16.92 -0.28
CA PRO A 8 7.04 -15.52 0.06
C PRO A 8 5.79 -15.02 -0.68
N SER A 9 4.65 -15.00 -0.01
CA SER A 9 3.60 -14.03 -0.29
C SER A 9 4.15 -12.65 0.11
N VAL A 10 5.25 -12.23 -0.53
CA VAL A 10 5.57 -10.82 -0.66
C VAL A 10 4.47 -10.33 -1.57
N GLY A 11 3.39 -9.85 -0.95
CA GLY A 11 2.44 -9.00 -1.64
C GLY A 11 3.31 -8.02 -2.43
N ALA A 12 3.16 -8.03 -3.74
CA ALA A 12 3.69 -6.93 -4.51
C ALA A 12 2.92 -5.71 -4.01
N ALA A 13 3.56 -4.87 -3.20
CA ALA A 13 3.17 -3.47 -3.15
C ALA A 13 3.07 -3.05 -4.59
N PRO A 14 1.93 -2.52 -5.06
CA PRO A 14 1.82 -2.12 -6.44
C PRO A 14 2.97 -1.13 -6.69
N ALA A 15 4.01 -1.60 -7.36
CA ALA A 15 5.25 -0.87 -7.64
C ALA A 15 5.03 0.30 -8.60
N GLN A 16 3.77 0.56 -8.97
CA GLN A 16 3.33 1.55 -9.94
C GLN A 16 3.36 2.98 -9.38
N ALA A 17 3.68 3.18 -8.10
CA ALA A 17 3.56 4.50 -7.47
C ALA A 17 4.88 5.29 -7.37
N ASP A 18 6.02 4.84 -7.88
CA ASP A 18 7.33 5.50 -7.63
C ASP A 18 7.42 7.00 -8.03
N THR A 19 6.50 7.53 -8.85
CA THR A 19 6.58 8.91 -9.34
C THR A 19 5.61 9.91 -8.68
N LEU A 20 4.61 9.44 -7.93
CA LEU A 20 3.63 10.25 -7.15
C LEU A 20 3.21 9.50 -5.87
N ARG A 21 4.19 8.83 -5.23
CA ARG A 21 4.11 7.65 -4.32
C ARG A 21 3.03 7.59 -3.25
N ASN A 22 2.47 8.72 -2.88
CA ASN A 22 1.59 8.84 -1.75
C ASN A 22 0.41 9.77 -2.07
N VAL A 23 0.05 10.00 -3.33
CA VAL A 23 -1.04 10.92 -3.69
C VAL A 23 -2.03 10.22 -4.60
N TYR A 24 -3.24 10.04 -4.09
CA TYR A 24 -4.34 9.38 -4.76
C TYR A 24 -5.39 10.41 -5.21
N HIS A 25 -6.03 10.18 -6.34
CA HIS A 25 -7.16 11.03 -6.76
C HIS A 25 -8.44 10.70 -5.99
N TYR A 26 -8.56 9.46 -5.51
CA TYR A 26 -9.74 8.99 -4.80
C TYR A 26 -9.38 8.46 -3.43
N ASP A 27 -10.22 8.78 -2.47
CA ASP A 27 -10.20 8.27 -1.09
C ASP A 27 -10.05 6.74 -1.06
N ARG A 28 -10.87 6.06 -1.88
CA ARG A 28 -10.87 4.59 -1.99
C ARG A 28 -9.50 4.01 -2.31
N ASP A 29 -8.70 4.68 -3.14
CA ASP A 29 -7.41 4.17 -3.56
C ASP A 29 -6.38 4.35 -2.45
N CYS A 30 -6.46 5.47 -1.72
CA CYS A 30 -5.66 5.72 -0.53
C CYS A 30 -5.93 4.67 0.56
N HIS A 31 -7.20 4.44 0.91
CA HIS A 31 -7.58 3.44 1.91
C HIS A 31 -7.32 2.01 1.46
N ARG A 32 -7.50 1.70 0.16
CA ARG A 32 -7.23 0.37 -0.37
C ARG A 32 -5.75 0.03 -0.27
N VAL A 33 -4.87 0.92 -0.71
CA VAL A 33 -3.42 0.70 -0.59
C VAL A 33 -3.05 0.61 0.88
N GLY A 34 -3.50 1.55 1.71
CA GLY A 34 -3.31 1.55 3.16
C GLY A 34 -3.67 0.21 3.81
N ASN A 35 -4.88 -0.30 3.60
CA ASN A 35 -5.28 -1.59 4.15
C ASN A 35 -4.42 -2.74 3.62
N LEU A 36 -4.08 -2.73 2.33
CA LEU A 36 -3.23 -3.78 1.75
C LEU A 36 -1.83 -3.80 2.37
N GLY A 37 -1.23 -2.65 2.65
CA GLY A 37 0.07 -2.60 3.31
C GLY A 37 0.03 -2.94 4.80
N ILE A 38 -1.08 -2.66 5.52
CA ILE A 38 -1.29 -3.17 6.88
C ILE A 38 -1.36 -4.70 6.86
N GLN A 39 -2.17 -5.25 5.98
CA GLN A 39 -2.34 -6.71 5.83
C GLN A 39 -1.06 -7.40 5.39
N SER A 40 -0.25 -6.73 4.57
CA SER A 40 1.04 -7.24 4.09
C SER A 40 2.19 -6.97 5.06
N GLY A 41 1.97 -6.21 6.13
CA GLY A 41 2.99 -5.85 7.11
C GLY A 41 4.04 -4.84 6.60
N TRP A 42 3.73 -4.05 5.58
CA TRP A 42 4.64 -2.98 5.10
C TRP A 42 4.59 -1.75 5.99
N TRP A 43 3.45 -1.48 6.62
CA TRP A 43 3.26 -0.41 7.60
C TRP A 43 2.30 -0.86 8.70
N THR A 44 2.40 -0.26 9.89
CA THR A 44 1.60 -0.60 11.07
C THR A 44 0.31 0.22 11.16
N SER A 45 0.33 1.40 10.57
CA SER A 45 -0.77 2.35 10.50
C SER A 45 -0.71 3.05 9.15
N TYR A 46 -1.80 3.67 8.73
CA TYR A 46 -1.74 4.61 7.61
C TYR A 46 -2.73 5.74 7.86
N THR A 47 -2.47 6.90 7.26
CA THR A 47 -3.37 8.05 7.29
C THR A 47 -3.57 8.57 5.88
N CYS A 48 -4.82 8.85 5.53
CA CYS A 48 -5.21 9.49 4.29
C CYS A 48 -5.68 10.90 4.60
N VAL A 49 -5.01 11.91 4.04
CA VAL A 49 -5.30 13.33 4.27
C VAL A 49 -5.74 13.96 2.94
N PRO A 50 -6.95 14.52 2.85
CA PRO A 50 -7.36 15.24 1.65
C PRO A 50 -6.66 16.60 1.60
N GLN A 51 -5.90 16.87 0.53
CA GLN A 51 -5.34 18.19 0.22
C GLN A 51 -5.41 18.46 -1.29
N TYR A 52 -5.78 19.69 -1.69
CA TYR A 52 -5.78 20.13 -3.10
C TYR A 52 -6.51 19.17 -4.06
N ASP A 53 -7.72 18.71 -3.68
CA ASP A 53 -8.53 17.73 -4.43
C ASP A 53 -7.83 16.38 -4.67
N LYS A 54 -6.86 16.03 -3.82
CA LYS A 54 -6.14 14.76 -3.82
C LYS A 54 -6.07 14.21 -2.40
N TRP A 55 -5.76 12.93 -2.29
CA TRP A 55 -5.64 12.18 -1.06
C TRP A 55 -4.18 11.81 -0.84
N PHE A 56 -3.56 12.48 0.12
CA PHE A 56 -2.19 12.24 0.53
C PHE A 56 -2.15 11.10 1.54
N PHE A 57 -1.36 10.09 1.23
CA PHE A 57 -1.18 8.86 1.97
C PHE A 57 0.07 8.95 2.83
N TYR A 58 -0.04 8.57 4.09
CA TYR A 58 1.05 8.58 5.06
C TYR A 58 1.08 7.21 5.73
N PRO A 59 1.97 6.31 5.30
CA PRO A 59 2.20 5.01 5.96
C PRO A 59 2.92 5.17 7.31
#